data_AF-K2E8N2-F1
#
_entry.id   AF-K2E8N2-F1
#
_cell.length_a   1.000
_cell.length_b   1.000
_cell.length_c   1.000
_cell.angle_alpha   90.00
_cell.angle_beta   90.00
_cell.angle_gamma   90.00
#
_symmetry.space_group_name_H-M   'P 1'
#
loop_
_entity.id
_entity.type
_entity.pdbx_description
1 polymer ?
#
loop_
_entity_poly.entity_id
_entity_poly.type
_entity_poly.pdbx_seq_one_letter_code
_entity_poly.pdbx_strand_id
1 'polypeptide(L)'
;GLIYGAIAGIIFMTYYLWLVFAAIGFILMGLVEEKGRRVKYFIALFKTMLVTIVVSLPFILPLVVSYFKNGMESWQTSFFVPNGLDLWFPMFQLNNINNFILLFGFVTLIYYRKHIVIKQLLYLFITAFIWWGFAMTSLLVFKIPFQEFRGFYIFSPIILVIAAAYGIERLWFHFNINKNKNITFLIIVIGIVYFASQSVFGFFVDDPKVKTQRIESREANRAILNLVHFLKETPESSSKLTLQTVPQVLAFIPINHLIYFNQNNTHPASIFSERYEYVQSLANSQSPEELYEKIKNSPYGNLEQFIFYGDEENYYLYFHLNKMISGIEEKQIKINKNLFLSEHFQKVYEKNGYTVINVLWL
;
A
#
# COMPACT_ATOMS: atom_id res chain seq x y z
N GLY A 1 10.31 19.72 21.25
CA GLY A 1 9.76 18.50 21.87
C GLY A 1 8.29 18.39 21.59
N LEU A 2 7.46 19.17 22.28
CA LEU A 2 5.99 19.09 22.19
C LEU A 2 5.44 19.25 20.76
N ILE A 3 5.79 20.33 20.05
CA ILE A 3 5.31 20.56 18.67
C ILE A 3 5.73 19.43 17.72
N TYR A 4 7.01 19.05 17.73
CA TYR A 4 7.51 17.95 16.89
C TYR A 4 6.84 16.62 17.22
N GLY A 5 6.57 16.34 18.49
CA GLY A 5 5.86 15.13 18.92
C GLY A 5 4.39 15.14 18.48
N ALA A 6 3.71 16.30 18.53
CA ALA A 6 2.34 16.43 18.04
C ALA A 6 2.26 16.24 16.52
N ILE A 7 3.17 16.86 15.76
CA ILE A 7 3.27 16.67 14.30
C ILE A 7 3.53 15.19 13.98
N ALA A 8 4.49 14.55 14.66
CA ALA A 8 4.77 13.13 14.49
C ALA A 8 3.56 12.26 14.83
N GLY A 9 2.79 12.60 15.88
CA GLY A 9 1.57 11.89 16.26
C GLY A 9 0.47 11.99 15.20
N ILE A 10 0.29 13.17 14.60
CA ILE A 10 -0.65 13.39 13.50
C ILE A 10 -0.22 12.59 12.26
N ILE A 11 1.07 12.62 11.92
CA ILE A 11 1.63 11.80 10.84
C ILE A 11 1.44 10.30 11.13
N PHE A 12 1.56 9.87 12.38
CA PHE A 12 1.32 8.48 12.77
C PHE A 12 -0.11 8.04 12.48
N MET A 13 -1.08 8.92 12.71
CA MET A 13 -2.50 8.67 12.43
C MET A 13 -2.81 8.61 10.93
N THR A 14 -1.98 9.19 10.06
CA THR A 14 -2.17 9.12 8.60
C THR A 14 -1.41 7.95 7.97
N TYR A 15 -0.18 7.68 8.41
CA TYR A 15 0.61 6.57 7.90
C TYR A 15 1.70 6.15 8.90
N TYR A 16 1.40 5.14 9.72
CA TYR A 16 2.24 4.69 10.83
C TYR A 16 3.61 4.10 10.41
N LEU A 17 3.76 3.62 9.17
CA LEU A 17 4.98 2.91 8.75
C LEU A 17 6.22 3.83 8.66
N TRP A 18 6.06 5.08 8.19
CA TRP A 18 7.19 6.01 7.98
C TRP A 18 7.96 6.30 9.27
N LEU A 19 7.27 6.22 10.41
CA LEU A 19 7.85 6.59 11.71
C LEU A 19 8.80 5.54 12.27
N VAL A 20 8.70 4.28 11.83
CA VAL A 20 9.68 3.25 12.19
C VAL A 20 11.03 3.56 11.56
N PHE A 21 11.05 4.05 10.31
CA PHE A 21 12.27 4.48 9.64
C PHE A 21 12.84 5.76 10.27
N ALA A 22 11.98 6.71 10.60
CA ALA A 22 12.40 7.89 11.34
C ALA A 22 13.03 7.49 12.69
N ALA A 23 12.44 6.53 13.41
CA ALA A 23 12.97 6.04 14.68
C ALA A 23 14.36 5.40 14.52
N ILE A 24 14.55 4.50 13.56
CA ILE A 24 15.87 3.91 13.27
C ILE A 24 16.88 5.01 12.89
N GLY A 25 16.49 5.95 12.03
CA GLY A 25 17.33 7.08 11.62
C GLY A 25 17.76 7.96 12.80
N PHE A 26 16.84 8.27 13.71
CA PHE A 26 17.12 9.04 14.93
C PHE A 26 18.01 8.25 15.91
N ILE A 27 17.81 6.94 16.03
CA ILE A 27 18.70 6.08 16.85
C ILE A 27 20.12 6.12 16.27
N LEU A 28 20.29 5.93 14.96
CA LEU A 28 21.59 6.02 14.30
C LEU A 28 22.26 7.39 14.53
N MET A 29 21.50 8.48 14.40
CA MET A 29 22.00 9.83 14.70
C MET A 29 22.48 9.96 16.15
N GLY A 30 21.71 9.47 17.12
CA GLY A 30 22.06 9.51 18.53
C GLY A 30 23.28 8.67 18.89
N LEU A 31 23.48 7.53 18.23
CA LEU A 31 24.65 6.67 18.44
C LEU A 31 25.96 7.33 17.99
N VAL A 32 25.90 8.24 17.00
CA VAL A 32 27.07 8.94 16.46
C VAL A 32 27.30 10.30 17.14
N GLU A 33 26.43 10.72 18.06
CA GLU A 33 26.64 11.92 18.88
C GLU A 33 27.80 11.77 19.87
N GLU A 34 28.39 12.91 20.22
CA GLU A 34 29.44 13.01 21.24
C GLU A 34 28.95 12.43 22.58
N LYS A 35 29.81 11.68 23.29
CA LYS A 35 29.44 10.97 24.53
C LYS A 35 28.72 11.87 25.54
N GLY A 36 29.12 13.13 25.68
CA GLY A 36 28.51 14.10 26.60
C GLY A 36 27.14 14.65 26.17
N ARG A 37 26.80 14.60 24.88
CA ARG A 37 25.51 15.08 24.33
C ARG A 37 24.51 13.96 24.06
N ARG A 38 25.01 12.73 23.89
CA ARG A 38 24.22 11.53 23.59
C ARG A 38 23.05 11.33 24.54
N VAL A 39 23.28 11.43 25.86
CA VAL A 39 22.21 11.24 26.86
C VAL A 39 21.13 12.32 26.71
N LYS A 40 21.52 13.58 26.55
CA LYS A 40 20.57 14.70 26.34
C LYS A 40 19.76 14.51 25.06
N TYR A 41 20.38 14.01 23.99
CA TYR A 41 19.72 13.69 22.73
C TYR A 41 18.65 12.61 22.89
N PHE A 42 18.99 11.47 23.50
CA PHE A 42 18.02 10.39 23.74
C PHE A 42 16.89 10.81 24.68
N ILE A 43 17.17 11.64 25.70
CA ILE A 43 16.11 12.22 26.54
C ILE A 43 15.17 13.09 25.71
N ALA A 44 15.70 13.91 24.80
CA ALA A 44 14.88 14.75 23.93
C ALA A 44 14.03 13.91 22.95
N LEU A 45 14.59 12.84 22.39
CA LEU A 45 13.85 11.88 21.56
C LEU A 45 12.75 11.18 22.37
N PHE A 46 13.07 10.69 23.56
CA PHE A 46 12.10 10.02 24.43
C PHE A 46 10.93 10.94 24.79
N LYS A 47 11.19 12.20 25.14
CA LYS A 47 10.15 13.21 25.37
C LYS A 47 9.28 13.42 24.13
N THR A 48 9.88 13.44 22.94
CA THR A 48 9.15 13.61 21.68
C THR A 48 8.31 12.38 21.35
N MET A 49 8.84 11.18 21.62
CA MET A 49 8.14 9.90 21.46
C MET A 49 6.93 9.79 22.37
N LEU A 50 7.04 10.18 23.66
CA LEU A 50 5.91 10.19 24.58
C LEU A 50 4.75 11.05 24.07
N VAL A 51 5.05 12.26 23.60
CA VAL A 51 4.04 13.15 23.03
C VAL A 51 3.44 12.54 21.75
N THR A 52 4.26 11.91 20.91
CA THR A 52 3.80 11.21 19.70
C THR A 52 2.80 10.11 20.05
N ILE A 53 3.10 9.27 21.05
CA ILE A 53 2.23 8.19 21.52
C ILE A 53 0.91 8.74 22.08
N VAL A 54 0.97 9.80 22.91
CA VAL A 54 -0.22 10.42 23.49
C VAL A 54 -1.14 11.01 22.42
N VAL A 55 -0.57 11.67 21.40
CA VAL A 55 -1.36 12.26 20.32
C VAL A 55 -1.94 11.20 19.38
N SER A 56 -1.24 10.08 19.18
CA SER A 56 -1.67 8.99 18.29
C SER A 56 -2.49 7.90 18.98
N LEU A 57 -2.72 8.02 20.29
CA LEU A 57 -3.43 7.06 21.13
C LEU A 57 -4.84 6.70 20.62
N PRO A 58 -5.66 7.65 20.09
CA PRO A 58 -6.96 7.33 19.49
C PRO A 58 -6.90 6.32 18.33
N PHE A 59 -5.74 6.22 17.67
CA PHE A 59 -5.51 5.27 16.59
C PHE A 59 -4.74 4.03 17.05
N ILE A 60 -3.66 4.20 17.84
CA ILE A 60 -2.81 3.10 18.29
C ILE A 60 -3.58 2.12 19.18
N LEU A 61 -4.38 2.62 20.12
CA LEU A 61 -5.02 1.75 21.10
C LEU A 61 -6.01 0.77 20.46
N PRO A 62 -6.97 1.19 19.60
CA PRO A 62 -7.82 0.25 18.87
C PRO A 62 -7.04 -0.72 18.00
N LEU A 63 -5.98 -0.24 17.34
CA LEU A 63 -5.14 -1.04 16.45
C LEU A 63 -4.44 -2.18 17.19
N VAL A 64 -3.77 -1.85 18.30
CA VAL A 64 -3.06 -2.82 19.15
C VAL A 64 -4.04 -3.83 19.76
N VAL A 65 -5.18 -3.36 20.28
CA VAL A 65 -6.23 -4.26 20.81
C VAL A 65 -6.72 -5.22 19.72
N SER A 66 -6.90 -4.74 18.49
CA SER A 66 -7.32 -5.58 17.37
C SER A 66 -6.25 -6.60 16.99
N TYR A 67 -4.97 -6.23 17.03
CA TYR A 67 -3.86 -7.15 16.76
C TYR A 67 -3.78 -8.27 17.80
N PHE A 68 -3.97 -7.95 19.08
CA PHE A 68 -3.98 -8.96 20.14
C PHE A 68 -5.18 -9.91 20.04
N LYS A 69 -6.34 -9.43 19.57
CA LYS A 69 -7.55 -10.25 19.46
C LYS A 69 -7.59 -11.10 18.19
N ASN A 70 -7.16 -10.54 17.07
CA ASN A 70 -7.45 -11.08 15.73
C ASN A 70 -6.19 -11.38 14.91
N GLY A 71 -4.99 -11.16 15.47
CA GLY A 71 -3.73 -11.34 14.77
C GLY A 71 -3.32 -10.16 13.87
N MET A 72 -2.18 -10.33 13.18
CA MET A 72 -1.51 -9.29 12.41
C MET A 72 -1.31 -9.69 10.95
N GLU A 73 -2.31 -10.30 10.32
CA GLU A 73 -2.13 -10.90 8.98
C GLU A 73 -1.73 -9.87 7.91
N SER A 74 -2.28 -8.65 7.95
CA SER A 74 -1.94 -7.60 6.97
C SER A 74 -0.52 -7.03 7.10
N TRP A 75 0.23 -7.41 8.14
CA TRP A 75 1.66 -7.10 8.27
C TRP A 75 2.57 -8.11 7.56
N GLN A 76 1.99 -9.19 7.04
CA GLN A 76 2.71 -10.28 6.39
C GLN A 76 2.43 -10.24 4.89
N THR A 77 3.47 -10.48 4.08
CA THR A 77 3.29 -10.81 2.66
C THR A 77 2.73 -12.23 2.58
N SER A 78 1.55 -12.44 1.98
CA SER A 78 0.92 -13.78 1.88
C SER A 78 1.78 -14.81 1.17
N PHE A 79 2.59 -14.40 0.20
CA PHE A 79 3.38 -15.34 -0.58
C PHE A 79 4.83 -14.89 -0.62
N PHE A 80 5.70 -15.70 -0.04
CA PHE A 80 7.13 -15.60 -0.27
C PHE A 80 7.44 -16.08 -1.70
N VAL A 81 8.02 -15.20 -2.51
CA VAL A 81 8.51 -15.57 -3.85
C VAL A 81 10.03 -15.39 -3.84
N PRO A 82 10.83 -16.43 -4.12
CA PRO A 82 12.29 -16.33 -4.11
C PRO A 82 12.86 -15.24 -5.03
N ASN A 83 12.20 -14.95 -6.15
CA ASN A 83 12.57 -13.85 -7.05
C ASN A 83 12.38 -12.46 -6.41
N GLY A 84 11.71 -12.38 -5.25
CA GLY A 84 11.52 -11.18 -4.45
C GLY A 84 12.66 -10.90 -3.46
N LEU A 85 13.80 -11.59 -3.57
CA LEU A 85 14.98 -11.36 -2.72
C LEU A 85 15.98 -10.36 -3.32
N ASP A 86 15.73 -9.87 -4.53
CA ASP A 86 16.67 -9.01 -5.23
C ASP A 86 16.80 -7.65 -4.52
N LEU A 87 18.03 -7.34 -4.09
CA LEU A 87 18.35 -6.05 -3.50
C LEU A 87 18.37 -4.99 -4.61
N TRP A 88 17.35 -4.13 -4.63
CA TRP A 88 17.23 -3.10 -5.67
C TRP A 88 18.18 -1.93 -5.42
N PHE A 89 19.20 -1.78 -6.27
CA PHE A 89 20.11 -0.64 -6.21
C PHE A 89 19.98 0.21 -7.47
N PRO A 90 19.04 1.17 -7.51
CA PRO A 90 18.77 1.94 -8.73
C PRO A 90 19.98 2.76 -9.18
N MET A 91 20.85 3.17 -8.26
CA MET A 91 22.09 3.89 -8.57
C MET A 91 23.13 3.07 -9.33
N PHE A 92 23.04 1.73 -9.33
CA PHE A 92 23.97 0.86 -10.06
C PHE A 92 23.37 0.28 -11.35
N GLN A 93 22.10 0.54 -11.64
CA GLN A 93 21.45 0.14 -12.88
C GLN A 93 21.72 1.18 -13.97
N LEU A 94 22.94 1.29 -14.52
CA LEU A 94 23.39 2.42 -15.37
C LEU A 94 22.80 2.47 -16.80
N ASN A 95 21.50 2.24 -16.93
CA ASN A 95 20.77 2.12 -18.19
C ASN A 95 20.08 3.44 -18.61
N ASN A 96 19.99 4.44 -17.73
CA ASN A 96 19.26 5.69 -17.97
C ASN A 96 19.94 6.86 -17.24
N ILE A 97 19.81 8.09 -17.76
CA ILE A 97 20.28 9.35 -17.13
C ILE A 97 19.81 9.49 -15.68
N ASN A 98 18.58 9.04 -15.38
CA ASN A 98 18.06 9.05 -14.01
C ASN A 98 18.96 8.26 -13.05
N ASN A 99 19.49 7.12 -13.49
CA ASN A 99 20.34 6.27 -12.67
C ASN A 99 21.74 6.87 -12.48
N PHE A 100 22.23 7.65 -13.45
CA PHE A 100 23.43 8.47 -13.27
C PHE A 100 23.22 9.60 -12.24
N ILE A 101 22.05 10.25 -12.22
CA ILE A 101 21.72 11.24 -11.19
C ILE A 101 21.71 10.58 -9.81
N LEU A 102 21.11 9.39 -9.69
CA LEU A 102 21.10 8.63 -8.44
C LEU A 102 22.49 8.20 -8.00
N LEU A 103 23.35 7.76 -8.94
CA LEU A 103 24.76 7.45 -8.65
C LEU A 103 25.52 8.70 -8.17
N PHE A 104 25.34 9.83 -8.83
CA PHE A 104 25.94 11.09 -8.40
C PHE A 104 25.46 11.51 -7.01
N GLY A 105 24.17 11.32 -6.71
CA GLY A 105 23.61 11.50 -5.38
C GLY A 105 24.27 10.60 -4.34
N PHE A 106 24.49 9.34 -4.66
CA PHE A 106 25.17 8.38 -3.78
C PHE A 106 26.62 8.79 -3.51
N VAL A 107 27.37 9.18 -4.53
CA VAL A 107 28.73 9.71 -4.39
C VAL A 107 28.73 10.95 -3.50
N THR A 108 27.75 11.85 -3.68
CA THR A 108 27.60 13.06 -2.86
C THR A 108 27.35 12.72 -1.39
N LEU A 109 26.50 11.73 -1.11
CA LEU A 109 26.25 11.26 0.27
C LEU A 109 27.53 10.82 0.96
N ILE A 110 28.38 10.07 0.25
CA ILE A 110 29.63 9.54 0.80
C ILE A 110 30.67 10.65 0.96
N TYR A 111 30.86 11.48 -0.07
CA TYR A 111 31.89 12.50 -0.11
C TYR A 111 31.63 13.61 0.92
N TYR A 112 30.40 14.13 0.96
CA TYR A 112 30.01 15.20 1.88
C TYR A 112 29.44 14.69 3.22
N ARG A 113 29.71 13.42 3.61
CA ARG A 113 29.20 12.80 4.86
C ARG A 113 29.47 13.57 6.15
N LYS A 114 30.43 14.51 6.13
CA LYS A 114 30.74 15.39 7.28
C LYS A 114 29.79 16.59 7.40
N HIS A 115 29.11 16.98 6.33
CA HIS A 115 28.15 18.08 6.32
C HIS A 115 26.84 17.65 6.99
N ILE A 116 26.26 18.50 7.83
CA ILE A 116 25.14 18.13 8.70
C ILE A 116 23.91 17.59 7.94
N VAL A 117 23.54 18.24 6.84
CA VAL A 117 22.38 17.84 6.01
C VAL A 117 22.63 16.49 5.34
N ILE A 118 23.78 16.34 4.68
CA ILE A 118 24.17 15.10 4.00
C ILE A 118 24.35 13.95 4.99
N LYS A 119 24.91 14.22 6.16
CA LYS A 119 25.03 13.24 7.25
C LYS A 119 23.66 12.70 7.67
N GLN A 120 22.66 13.58 7.82
CA GLN A 120 21.29 13.18 8.15
C GLN A 120 20.65 12.34 7.04
N LEU A 121 20.79 12.78 5.78
CA LEU A 121 20.30 12.04 4.61
C LEU A 121 20.95 10.66 4.49
N LEU A 122 22.26 10.55 4.76
CA LEU A 122 22.96 9.27 4.77
C LEU A 122 22.40 8.30 5.82
N TYR A 123 22.07 8.77 7.02
CA TYR A 123 21.45 7.91 8.03
C TYR A 123 20.05 7.46 7.62
N LEU A 124 19.23 8.36 7.07
CA LEU A 124 17.92 7.98 6.55
C LEU A 124 18.05 6.97 5.40
N PHE A 125 19.05 7.13 4.53
CA PHE A 125 19.34 6.19 3.45
C PHE A 125 19.70 4.79 4.00
N ILE A 126 20.60 4.74 4.98
CA ILE A 126 21.02 3.48 5.63
C ILE A 126 19.85 2.77 6.30
N THR A 127 18.92 3.51 6.90
CA THR A 127 17.73 2.93 7.53
C THR A 127 16.95 2.02 6.59
N ALA A 128 16.83 2.41 5.32
CA ALA A 128 16.13 1.62 4.31
C ALA A 128 16.77 0.21 4.14
N PHE A 129 18.10 0.13 4.21
CA PHE A 129 18.86 -1.12 4.16
C PHE A 129 18.81 -1.91 5.45
N ILE A 130 18.82 -1.24 6.62
CA ILE A 130 18.65 -1.93 7.91
C ILE A 130 17.28 -2.61 7.96
N TRP A 131 16.23 -1.91 7.54
CA TRP A 131 14.89 -2.48 7.47
C TRP A 131 14.82 -3.67 6.52
N TRP A 132 15.37 -3.53 5.31
CA TRP A 132 15.43 -4.63 4.36
C TRP A 132 16.20 -5.83 4.93
N GLY A 133 17.36 -5.61 5.55
CA GLY A 133 18.15 -6.67 6.19
C GLY A 133 17.42 -7.34 7.36
N PHE A 134 16.67 -6.57 8.15
CA PHE A 134 15.82 -7.12 9.21
C PHE A 134 14.69 -7.97 8.64
N ALA A 135 14.01 -7.50 7.60
CA ALA A 135 12.96 -8.24 6.90
C ALA A 135 13.50 -9.57 6.36
N MET A 136 14.66 -9.53 5.71
CA MET A 136 15.35 -10.70 5.19
C MET A 136 15.75 -11.69 6.29
N THR A 137 16.28 -11.19 7.40
CA THR A 137 16.69 -12.05 8.53
C THR A 137 15.45 -12.69 9.18
N SER A 138 14.38 -11.92 9.39
CA SER A 138 13.09 -12.42 9.87
C SER A 138 12.56 -13.56 9.00
N LEU A 139 12.62 -13.37 7.69
CA LEU A 139 12.12 -14.33 6.71
C LEU A 139 13.00 -15.58 6.61
N LEU A 140 14.31 -15.43 6.47
CA LEU A 140 15.24 -16.55 6.22
C LEU A 140 15.54 -17.35 7.49
N VAL A 141 15.67 -16.69 8.64
CA VAL A 141 16.08 -17.35 9.90
C VAL A 141 14.86 -17.75 10.72
N PHE A 142 13.91 -16.84 10.89
CA PHE A 142 12.75 -17.08 11.76
C PHE A 142 11.53 -17.60 11.01
N LYS A 143 11.55 -17.62 9.68
CA LYS A 143 10.40 -17.99 8.81
C LYS A 143 9.18 -17.12 9.07
N ILE A 144 9.39 -15.90 9.57
CA ILE A 144 8.32 -14.95 9.85
C ILE A 144 8.32 -13.93 8.71
N PRO A 145 7.29 -13.91 7.85
CA PRO A 145 7.15 -12.88 6.84
C PRO A 145 7.03 -11.52 7.53
N PHE A 146 7.86 -10.57 7.09
CA PHE A 146 7.91 -9.23 7.63
C PHE A 146 7.48 -8.23 6.57
N GLN A 147 6.83 -7.15 7.00
CA GLN A 147 6.27 -6.18 6.08
C GLN A 147 7.33 -5.62 5.13
N GLU A 148 7.08 -5.81 3.83
CA GLU A 148 7.95 -5.32 2.80
C GLU A 148 7.96 -3.79 2.77
N PHE A 149 9.15 -3.19 2.72
CA PHE A 149 9.27 -1.74 2.56
C PHE A 149 9.12 -1.33 1.10
N ARG A 150 7.88 -1.16 0.65
CA ARG A 150 7.60 -0.45 -0.62
C ARG A 150 8.19 0.96 -0.63
N GLY A 151 8.27 1.59 0.55
CA GLY A 151 8.94 2.86 0.70
C GLY A 151 10.43 2.78 0.37
N PHE A 152 11.10 1.62 0.32
CA PHE A 152 12.49 1.51 -0.13
C PHE A 152 12.63 2.03 -1.56
N TYR A 153 11.68 1.65 -2.41
CA TYR A 153 11.66 1.98 -3.82
C TYR A 153 11.40 3.46 -4.11
N ILE A 154 10.87 4.19 -3.13
CA ILE A 154 10.51 5.61 -3.26
C ILE A 154 11.47 6.49 -2.44
N PHE A 155 11.69 6.11 -1.18
CA PHE A 155 12.48 6.84 -0.20
C PHE A 155 13.96 6.90 -0.57
N SER A 156 14.55 5.77 -0.98
CA SER A 156 15.97 5.73 -1.36
C SER A 156 16.25 6.62 -2.57
N PRO A 157 15.49 6.55 -3.69
CA PRO A 157 15.66 7.49 -4.80
C PRO A 157 15.47 8.96 -4.41
N ILE A 158 14.46 9.30 -3.60
CA ILE A 158 14.23 10.69 -3.16
C ILE A 158 15.45 11.22 -2.40
N ILE A 159 15.99 10.43 -1.46
CA ILE A 159 17.19 10.84 -0.70
C ILE A 159 18.38 11.06 -1.62
N LEU A 160 18.58 10.16 -2.59
CA LEU A 160 19.66 10.27 -3.56
C LEU A 160 19.50 11.49 -4.47
N VAL A 161 18.28 11.83 -4.91
CA VAL A 161 18.02 13.04 -5.70
C VAL A 161 18.29 14.31 -4.89
N ILE A 162 17.87 14.36 -3.62
CA ILE A 162 18.17 15.49 -2.73
C ILE A 162 19.69 15.62 -2.53
N ALA A 163 20.39 14.50 -2.33
CA ALA A 163 21.84 14.49 -2.24
C ALA A 163 22.48 14.95 -3.56
N ALA A 164 21.99 14.51 -4.72
CA ALA A 164 22.48 14.96 -6.02
C ALA A 164 22.33 16.47 -6.19
N ALA A 165 21.18 17.04 -5.81
CA ALA A 165 20.95 18.48 -5.84
C ALA A 165 21.96 19.25 -4.97
N TYR A 166 22.26 18.74 -3.77
CA TYR A 166 23.30 19.30 -2.90
C TYR A 166 24.70 19.22 -3.53
N GLY A 167 25.02 18.10 -4.18
CA GLY A 167 26.30 17.92 -4.88
C GLY A 167 26.47 18.90 -6.04
N ILE A 168 25.42 19.09 -6.83
CA ILE A 168 25.37 20.06 -7.94
C ILE A 168 25.55 21.48 -7.39
N GLU A 169 24.86 21.84 -6.32
CA GLU A 169 25.03 23.13 -5.65
C GLU A 169 26.50 23.35 -5.23
N ARG A 170 27.16 22.35 -4.65
CA ARG A 170 28.57 22.46 -4.24
C ARG A 170 29.52 22.62 -5.41
N LEU A 171 29.30 21.90 -6.51
CA LEU A 171 30.05 22.09 -7.76
C LEU A 171 29.83 23.49 -8.34
N TRP A 172 28.59 23.98 -8.33
CA TRP A 172 28.22 25.31 -8.79
C TRP A 172 29.00 26.42 -8.07
N PHE A 173 29.10 26.31 -6.74
CA PHE A 173 29.91 27.21 -5.93
C PHE A 173 31.41 27.02 -6.16
N HIS A 174 31.90 25.78 -6.27
CA HIS A 174 33.31 25.48 -6.49
C HIS A 174 33.84 26.10 -7.79
N PHE A 175 33.07 26.02 -8.88
CA PHE A 175 33.42 26.63 -10.16
C PHE A 175 33.12 28.13 -10.26
N ASN A 176 32.74 28.79 -9.15
CA ASN A 176 32.43 30.22 -9.09
C ASN A 176 31.38 30.70 -10.12
N ILE A 177 30.48 29.81 -10.57
CA ILE A 177 29.47 30.14 -11.57
C ILE A 177 28.46 31.16 -11.01
N ASN A 178 28.35 31.25 -9.67
CA ASN A 178 27.50 32.23 -8.98
C ASN A 178 27.92 33.70 -9.18
N LYS A 179 29.15 33.98 -9.65
CA LYS A 179 29.64 35.36 -9.78
C LYS A 179 28.86 36.13 -10.83
N ASN A 180 28.26 35.42 -11.78
CA ASN A 180 27.35 36.02 -12.76
C ASN A 180 25.90 35.94 -12.25
N LYS A 181 25.44 37.03 -11.63
CA LYS A 181 24.06 37.16 -11.12
C LYS A 181 23.02 36.92 -12.21
N ASN A 182 23.29 37.30 -13.47
CA ASN A 182 22.37 37.13 -14.58
C ASN A 182 22.19 35.64 -14.94
N ILE A 183 23.27 34.86 -14.95
CA ILE A 183 23.20 33.41 -15.20
C ILE A 183 22.44 32.69 -14.09
N THR A 184 22.71 33.06 -12.83
CA THR A 184 22.02 32.48 -11.67
C THR A 184 20.52 32.79 -11.72
N PHE A 185 20.15 34.03 -12.01
CA PHE A 185 18.75 34.44 -12.17
C PHE A 185 18.08 33.70 -13.33
N LEU A 186 18.74 33.59 -14.50
CA LEU A 186 18.23 32.87 -15.66
C LEU A 186 17.92 31.41 -15.31
N ILE A 187 18.83 30.71 -14.62
CA ILE A 187 18.63 29.31 -14.24
C ILE A 187 17.50 29.15 -13.25
N ILE A 188 17.37 30.06 -12.28
CA ILE A 188 16.23 30.05 -11.35
C ILE A 188 14.92 30.23 -12.11
N VAL A 189 14.85 31.18 -13.04
CA VAL A 189 13.65 31.42 -13.85
C VAL A 189 13.33 30.20 -14.72
N ILE A 190 14.32 29.64 -15.42
CA ILE A 190 14.14 28.42 -16.22
C ILE A 190 13.67 27.27 -15.33
N GLY A 191 14.26 27.11 -14.15
CA GLY A 191 13.87 26.09 -13.18
C GLY A 191 12.42 26.28 -12.71
N ILE A 192 12.02 27.50 -12.34
CA ILE A 192 10.64 27.82 -11.94
C ILE A 192 9.68 27.53 -13.09
N VAL A 193 9.98 27.98 -14.32
CA VAL A 193 9.15 27.75 -15.50
C VAL A 193 9.04 26.25 -15.80
N TYR A 194 10.16 25.52 -15.72
CA TYR A 194 10.16 24.07 -15.91
C TYR A 194 9.33 23.36 -14.83
N PHE A 195 9.54 23.66 -13.54
CA PHE A 195 8.74 23.06 -12.46
C PHE A 195 7.27 23.47 -12.51
N ALA A 196 6.96 24.70 -12.92
CA ALA A 196 5.58 25.13 -13.16
C ALA A 196 4.97 24.37 -14.34
N SER A 197 5.74 24.13 -15.41
CA SER A 197 5.32 23.28 -16.52
C SER A 197 5.06 21.84 -16.07
N GLN A 198 5.88 21.30 -15.17
CA GLN A 198 5.70 19.95 -14.63
C GLN A 198 4.72 19.91 -13.44
N SER A 199 4.08 21.04 -13.10
CA SER A 199 3.16 21.09 -11.98
C SER A 199 1.89 20.30 -12.28
N VAL A 200 1.18 19.92 -11.21
CA VAL A 200 -0.07 19.15 -11.31
C VAL A 200 -1.09 19.87 -12.19
N PHE A 201 -1.11 21.20 -12.18
CA PHE A 201 -2.03 22.03 -12.94
C PHE A 201 -1.41 22.41 -14.29
N GLY A 202 -2.13 22.20 -15.39
CA GLY A 202 -1.59 22.33 -16.74
C GLY A 202 -1.22 20.96 -17.30
N PHE A 203 0.05 20.56 -17.24
CA PHE A 203 0.52 19.35 -17.94
C PHE A 203 -0.16 18.05 -17.52
N PHE A 204 -0.27 17.77 -16.22
CA PHE A 204 -0.87 16.50 -15.78
C PHE A 204 -2.39 16.50 -15.92
N VAL A 205 -3.07 17.55 -15.46
CA VAL A 205 -4.54 17.64 -15.50
C VAL A 205 -5.08 17.78 -16.94
N ASP A 206 -4.34 18.44 -17.83
CA ASP A 206 -4.74 18.65 -19.22
C ASP A 206 -4.20 17.56 -20.17
N ASP A 207 -3.39 16.61 -19.68
CA ASP A 207 -3.00 15.43 -20.45
C ASP A 207 -4.28 14.70 -20.93
N PRO A 208 -4.46 14.48 -22.24
CA PRO A 208 -5.65 13.82 -22.78
C PRO A 208 -5.93 12.45 -22.13
N LYS A 209 -4.90 11.67 -21.81
CA LYS A 209 -5.06 10.37 -21.15
C LYS A 209 -5.58 10.54 -19.73
N VAL A 210 -5.02 11.47 -18.96
CA VAL A 210 -5.47 11.77 -17.60
C VAL A 210 -6.89 12.31 -17.63
N LYS A 211 -7.23 13.18 -18.59
CA LYS A 211 -8.58 13.73 -18.76
C LYS A 211 -9.60 12.63 -19.09
N THR A 212 -9.29 11.73 -20.03
CA THR A 212 -10.14 10.60 -20.37
C THR A 212 -10.33 9.68 -19.18
N GLN A 213 -9.23 9.26 -18.54
CA GLN A 213 -9.28 8.39 -17.38
C GLN A 213 -10.01 9.03 -16.19
N ARG A 214 -9.93 10.37 -16.03
CA ARG A 214 -10.70 11.12 -15.05
C ARG A 214 -12.20 11.07 -15.37
N ILE A 215 -12.59 11.21 -16.63
CA ILE A 215 -14.01 11.09 -17.05
C ILE A 215 -14.48 9.65 -16.78
N GLU A 216 -13.74 8.65 -17.24
CA GLU A 216 -14.04 7.23 -17.02
C GLU A 216 -14.11 6.87 -15.53
N SER A 217 -13.22 7.40 -14.70
CA SER A 217 -13.24 7.19 -13.25
C SER A 217 -14.41 7.85 -12.52
N ARG A 218 -14.99 8.90 -13.10
CA ARG A 218 -16.13 9.64 -12.55
C ARG A 218 -17.45 9.04 -13.01
N GLU A 219 -17.47 8.41 -14.17
CA GLU A 219 -18.64 7.73 -14.68
C GLU A 219 -18.78 6.35 -14.04
N ALA A 220 -19.78 6.19 -13.20
CA ALA A 220 -20.13 4.88 -12.68
C ALA A 220 -20.62 3.99 -13.81
N ASN A 221 -20.07 2.77 -13.91
CA ASN A 221 -20.47 1.81 -14.92
C ASN A 221 -21.99 1.56 -14.80
N ARG A 222 -22.74 1.77 -15.89
CA ARG A 222 -24.20 1.61 -15.91
C ARG A 222 -24.66 0.21 -15.47
N ALA A 223 -23.87 -0.83 -15.76
CA ALA A 223 -24.16 -2.18 -15.31
C ALA A 223 -24.13 -2.29 -13.77
N ILE A 224 -23.15 -1.64 -13.14
CA ILE A 224 -23.02 -1.60 -11.68
C ILE A 224 -24.12 -0.74 -11.07
N LEU A 225 -24.49 0.38 -11.68
CA LEU A 225 -25.62 1.20 -11.22
C LEU A 225 -26.94 0.41 -11.23
N ASN A 226 -27.20 -0.37 -12.28
CA ASN A 226 -28.39 -1.23 -12.35
C ASN A 226 -28.38 -2.33 -11.28
N LEU A 227 -27.22 -2.93 -11.02
CA LEU A 227 -27.04 -3.93 -9.96
C LEU A 227 -27.29 -3.29 -8.58
N VAL A 228 -26.68 -2.13 -8.32
CA VAL A 228 -26.86 -1.38 -7.07
C VAL A 228 -28.31 -0.99 -6.87
N HIS A 229 -29.03 -0.57 -7.91
CA HIS A 229 -30.45 -0.25 -7.85
C HIS A 229 -31.26 -1.47 -7.38
N PHE A 230 -31.05 -2.63 -8.02
CA PHE A 230 -31.68 -3.89 -7.62
C PHE A 230 -31.38 -4.26 -6.15
N LEU A 231 -30.13 -4.13 -5.71
CA LEU A 231 -29.74 -4.43 -4.33
C LEU A 231 -30.37 -3.46 -3.32
N LYS A 232 -30.55 -2.18 -3.67
CA LYS A 232 -31.21 -1.17 -2.83
C LYS A 232 -32.72 -1.41 -2.71
N GLU A 233 -33.36 -1.87 -3.78
CA GLU A 233 -34.78 -2.22 -3.79
C GLU A 233 -35.08 -3.53 -3.05
N THR A 234 -34.06 -4.31 -2.72
CA THR A 234 -34.17 -5.60 -2.01
C THR A 234 -33.64 -5.44 -0.57
N PRO A 235 -34.52 -5.17 0.43
CA PRO A 235 -34.11 -4.68 1.75
C PRO A 235 -33.10 -5.56 2.50
N GLU A 236 -33.17 -6.88 2.31
CA GLU A 236 -32.31 -7.85 2.98
C GLU A 236 -30.90 -7.98 2.37
N SER A 237 -30.65 -7.42 1.18
CA SER A 237 -29.37 -7.63 0.48
C SER A 237 -28.17 -7.09 1.25
N SER A 238 -28.37 -6.01 2.02
CA SER A 238 -27.27 -5.38 2.78
C SER A 238 -26.86 -6.20 4.01
N SER A 239 -27.79 -6.96 4.60
CA SER A 239 -27.55 -7.77 5.79
C SER A 239 -26.98 -9.15 5.46
N LYS A 240 -27.27 -9.68 4.26
CA LYS A 240 -26.81 -11.00 3.82
C LYS A 240 -25.29 -11.07 3.74
N LEU A 241 -24.70 -12.08 4.36
CA LEU A 241 -23.26 -12.33 4.16
C LEU A 241 -23.05 -12.70 2.68
N THR A 242 -22.24 -11.90 1.99
CA THR A 242 -22.17 -11.88 0.54
C THR A 242 -20.76 -12.14 0.02
N LEU A 243 -20.58 -13.10 -0.90
CA LEU A 243 -19.32 -13.26 -1.63
C LEU A 243 -19.36 -12.42 -2.92
N GLN A 244 -18.51 -11.40 -2.97
CA GLN A 244 -18.40 -10.50 -4.11
C GLN A 244 -17.03 -9.80 -4.12
N THR A 245 -16.50 -9.50 -5.30
CA THR A 245 -15.22 -8.78 -5.46
C THR A 245 -15.33 -7.54 -6.34
N VAL A 246 -16.51 -6.95 -6.48
CA VAL A 246 -16.76 -5.77 -7.32
C VAL A 246 -16.59 -4.51 -6.47
N PRO A 247 -15.45 -3.79 -6.56
CA PRO A 247 -15.12 -2.71 -5.62
C PRO A 247 -16.14 -1.58 -5.64
N GLN A 248 -16.66 -1.28 -6.83
CA GLN A 248 -17.56 -0.16 -7.07
C GLN A 248 -18.93 -0.35 -6.41
N VAL A 249 -19.39 -1.59 -6.21
CA VAL A 249 -20.70 -1.84 -5.54
C VAL A 249 -20.66 -1.31 -4.10
N LEU A 250 -19.55 -1.54 -3.40
CA LEU A 250 -19.34 -1.10 -2.02
C LEU A 250 -19.25 0.43 -1.88
N ALA A 251 -19.02 1.15 -2.97
CA ALA A 251 -19.05 2.62 -2.97
C ALA A 251 -20.48 3.18 -2.91
N PHE A 252 -21.50 2.40 -3.29
CA PHE A 252 -22.89 2.87 -3.38
C PHE A 252 -23.84 2.26 -2.36
N ILE A 253 -23.52 1.09 -1.82
CA ILE A 253 -24.32 0.39 -0.81
C ILE A 253 -23.41 -0.39 0.16
N PRO A 254 -23.64 -0.32 1.48
CA PRO A 254 -22.92 -1.16 2.43
C PRO A 254 -23.36 -2.62 2.27
N ILE A 255 -22.43 -3.50 1.91
CA ILE A 255 -22.68 -4.94 1.84
C ILE A 255 -21.85 -5.63 2.92
N ASN A 256 -22.49 -6.50 3.68
CA ASN A 256 -21.83 -7.46 4.56
C ASN A 256 -21.08 -8.49 3.70
N HIS A 257 -19.83 -8.21 3.36
CA HIS A 257 -19.06 -9.03 2.43
C HIS A 257 -18.17 -10.03 3.17
N LEU A 258 -18.09 -11.25 2.62
CA LEU A 258 -17.24 -12.31 3.15
C LEU A 258 -15.77 -11.91 3.10
N ILE A 259 -15.29 -11.45 1.95
CA ILE A 259 -13.89 -11.06 1.75
C ILE A 259 -13.84 -9.85 0.83
N TYR A 260 -12.98 -8.88 1.15
CA TYR A 260 -12.76 -7.74 0.29
C TYR A 260 -11.80 -8.12 -0.85
N PHE A 261 -11.94 -7.52 -2.02
CA PHE A 261 -11.10 -7.89 -3.18
C PHE A 261 -9.61 -7.56 -2.99
N ASN A 262 -9.24 -6.59 -2.16
CA ASN A 262 -7.86 -6.11 -2.03
C ASN A 262 -7.30 -6.32 -0.63
N GLN A 263 -6.33 -7.23 -0.53
CA GLN A 263 -5.64 -7.57 0.71
C GLN A 263 -4.97 -6.36 1.39
N ASN A 264 -4.50 -5.37 0.63
CA ASN A 264 -3.83 -4.18 1.19
C ASN A 264 -4.77 -3.24 1.95
N ASN A 265 -6.05 -3.25 1.55
CA ASN A 265 -7.06 -2.34 2.09
C ASN A 265 -7.93 -3.03 3.13
N THR A 266 -7.60 -4.25 3.51
CA THR A 266 -8.28 -4.97 4.58
C THR A 266 -7.64 -4.72 5.93
N HIS A 267 -8.50 -4.62 6.95
CA HIS A 267 -8.04 -4.61 8.33
C HIS A 267 -7.32 -5.96 8.64
N PRO A 268 -6.21 -6.01 9.39
CA PRO A 268 -5.51 -7.25 9.72
C PRO A 268 -6.40 -8.32 10.38
N ALA A 269 -7.38 -7.89 11.19
CA ALA A 269 -8.43 -8.74 11.76
C ALA A 269 -9.39 -9.39 10.74
N SER A 270 -9.29 -9.05 9.46
CA SER A 270 -10.16 -9.62 8.42
C SER A 270 -9.80 -11.06 8.07
N ILE A 271 -8.67 -11.60 8.56
CA ILE A 271 -8.19 -12.96 8.30
C ILE A 271 -8.25 -13.31 6.81
N PHE A 272 -7.69 -12.41 5.98
CA PHE A 272 -7.84 -12.42 4.54
C PHE A 272 -7.42 -13.75 3.92
N SER A 273 -6.27 -14.30 4.30
CA SER A 273 -5.70 -15.51 3.70
C SER A 273 -6.59 -16.72 3.97
N GLU A 274 -7.09 -16.88 5.20
CA GLU A 274 -8.02 -17.97 5.53
C GLU A 274 -9.33 -17.85 4.74
N ARG A 275 -9.89 -16.64 4.66
CA ARG A 275 -11.11 -16.39 3.86
C ARG A 275 -10.86 -16.61 2.37
N TYR A 276 -9.68 -16.27 1.87
CA TYR A 276 -9.28 -16.45 0.48
C TYR A 276 -9.13 -17.94 0.15
N GLU A 277 -8.50 -18.73 1.02
CA GLU A 277 -8.43 -20.19 0.91
C GLU A 277 -9.82 -20.83 0.95
N TYR A 278 -10.70 -20.36 1.84
CA TYR A 278 -12.09 -20.81 1.87
C TYR A 278 -12.79 -20.52 0.54
N VAL A 279 -12.65 -19.32 -0.04
CA VAL A 279 -13.22 -19.00 -1.37
C VAL A 279 -12.63 -19.88 -2.47
N GLN A 280 -11.33 -20.17 -2.46
CA GLN A 280 -10.74 -21.15 -3.38
C GLN A 280 -11.35 -22.55 -3.20
N SER A 281 -11.60 -22.96 -1.96
CA SER A 281 -12.23 -24.26 -1.67
C SER A 281 -13.65 -24.35 -2.22
N LEU A 282 -14.42 -23.23 -2.23
CA LEU A 282 -15.74 -23.15 -2.87
C LEU A 282 -15.61 -23.33 -4.38
N ALA A 283 -14.67 -22.63 -5.01
CA ALA A 283 -14.41 -22.70 -6.44
C ALA A 283 -14.01 -24.11 -6.92
N ASN A 284 -13.31 -24.86 -6.08
CA ASN A 284 -12.83 -26.21 -6.37
C ASN A 284 -13.85 -27.32 -6.06
N SER A 285 -15.09 -26.97 -5.68
CA SER A 285 -16.15 -27.95 -5.44
C SER A 285 -16.50 -28.69 -6.73
N GLN A 286 -16.75 -29.99 -6.63
CA GLN A 286 -17.02 -30.86 -7.79
C GLN A 286 -18.52 -31.00 -8.09
N SER A 287 -19.39 -30.63 -7.14
CA SER A 287 -20.85 -30.73 -7.27
C SER A 287 -21.58 -29.57 -6.57
N PRO A 288 -22.83 -29.27 -6.97
CA PRO A 288 -23.68 -28.30 -6.27
C PRO A 288 -23.90 -28.64 -4.79
N GLU A 289 -24.04 -29.93 -4.45
CA GLU A 289 -24.25 -30.40 -3.08
C GLU A 289 -23.01 -30.16 -2.22
N GLU A 290 -21.81 -30.47 -2.75
CA GLU A 290 -20.55 -30.18 -2.07
C GLU A 290 -20.38 -28.68 -1.84
N LEU A 291 -20.71 -27.85 -2.84
CA LEU A 291 -20.67 -26.40 -2.70
C LEU A 291 -21.62 -25.93 -1.59
N TYR A 292 -22.87 -26.41 -1.59
CA TYR A 292 -23.87 -26.04 -0.59
C TYR A 292 -23.43 -26.44 0.83
N GLU A 293 -22.88 -27.63 1.02
CA GLU A 293 -22.38 -28.06 2.34
C GLU A 293 -21.22 -27.20 2.84
N LYS A 294 -20.29 -26.77 1.96
CA LYS A 294 -19.24 -25.84 2.35
C LYS A 294 -19.79 -24.48 2.76
N ILE A 295 -20.78 -23.96 2.03
CA ILE A 295 -21.47 -22.69 2.30
C ILE A 295 -22.18 -22.74 3.66
N LYS A 296 -22.88 -23.84 3.93
CA LYS A 296 -23.62 -24.08 5.18
C LYS A 296 -22.68 -24.20 6.39
N ASN A 297 -21.54 -24.86 6.21
CA ASN A 297 -20.55 -25.06 7.26
C ASN A 297 -19.44 -23.99 7.25
N SER A 298 -19.73 -22.81 6.71
CA SER A 298 -18.81 -21.67 6.66
C SER A 298 -18.35 -21.27 8.07
N PRO A 299 -17.04 -21.18 8.34
CA PRO A 299 -16.53 -20.74 9.64
C PRO A 299 -16.76 -19.25 9.90
N TYR A 300 -17.22 -18.51 8.89
CA TYR A 300 -17.40 -17.04 8.94
C TYR A 300 -18.87 -16.61 9.05
N GLY A 301 -19.75 -17.58 9.31
CA GLY A 301 -21.20 -17.40 9.27
C GLY A 301 -21.82 -17.86 7.95
N ASN A 302 -23.14 -18.01 7.96
CA ASN A 302 -23.93 -18.49 6.83
C ASN A 302 -23.74 -17.57 5.63
N LEU A 303 -23.17 -18.11 4.54
CA LEU A 303 -23.01 -17.35 3.30
C LEU A 303 -24.33 -17.42 2.52
N GLU A 304 -24.98 -16.27 2.34
CA GLU A 304 -26.39 -16.19 1.90
C GLU A 304 -26.55 -15.65 0.48
N GLN A 305 -25.55 -14.93 -0.01
CA GLN A 305 -25.62 -14.27 -1.30
C GLN A 305 -24.28 -14.32 -2.05
N PHE A 306 -24.36 -14.41 -3.37
CA PHE A 306 -23.24 -14.26 -4.28
C PHE A 306 -23.55 -13.16 -5.28
N ILE A 307 -22.56 -12.31 -5.54
CA ILE A 307 -22.61 -11.32 -6.62
C ILE A 307 -21.40 -11.56 -7.51
N PHE A 308 -21.67 -12.03 -8.72
CA PHE A 308 -20.65 -12.39 -9.68
C PHE A 308 -20.71 -11.53 -10.94
N TYR A 309 -19.56 -11.38 -11.56
CA TYR A 309 -19.46 -11.11 -12.99
C TYR A 309 -19.08 -12.42 -13.68
N GLY A 310 -19.66 -12.75 -14.84
CA GLY A 310 -19.40 -14.03 -15.49
C GLY A 310 -19.64 -14.01 -17.00
N ASP A 311 -19.12 -15.04 -17.67
CA ASP A 311 -19.37 -15.32 -19.08
C ASP A 311 -20.37 -16.49 -19.23
N GLU A 312 -20.35 -17.26 -20.32
CA GLU A 312 -21.28 -18.37 -20.51
C GLU A 312 -21.00 -19.56 -19.59
N GLU A 313 -19.74 -19.78 -19.19
CA GLU A 313 -19.31 -21.00 -18.50
C GLU A 313 -19.00 -20.75 -17.01
N ASN A 314 -18.44 -19.59 -16.68
CA ASN A 314 -17.83 -19.33 -15.38
C ASN A 314 -18.31 -18.00 -14.76
N TYR A 315 -18.37 -18.01 -13.44
CA TYR A 315 -18.36 -16.82 -12.61
C TYR A 315 -16.92 -16.47 -12.22
N TYR A 316 -16.64 -15.18 -12.10
CA TYR A 316 -15.32 -14.63 -11.85
C TYR A 316 -15.28 -13.79 -10.58
N LEU A 317 -14.27 -14.08 -9.76
CA LEU A 317 -13.86 -13.27 -8.63
C LEU A 317 -12.44 -12.78 -8.85
N TYR A 318 -12.23 -11.48 -8.67
CA TYR A 318 -10.94 -10.81 -8.90
C TYR A 318 -10.36 -10.35 -7.57
N PHE A 319 -9.11 -10.69 -7.31
CA PHE A 319 -8.42 -10.36 -6.06
C PHE A 319 -7.09 -9.66 -6.34
N HIS A 320 -6.79 -8.67 -5.53
CA HIS A 320 -5.49 -8.01 -5.48
C HIS A 320 -4.72 -8.57 -4.29
N LEU A 321 -3.82 -9.51 -4.57
CA LEU A 321 -2.98 -10.16 -3.57
C LEU A 321 -1.65 -9.43 -3.44
N ASN A 322 -1.06 -9.51 -2.25
CA ASN A 322 0.28 -9.01 -2.04
C ASN A 322 1.31 -9.91 -2.72
N LYS A 323 2.16 -9.29 -3.54
CA LYS A 323 3.35 -9.91 -4.10
C LYS A 323 4.57 -9.16 -3.62
N MET A 324 5.52 -9.90 -3.06
CA MET A 324 6.80 -9.38 -2.61
C MET A 324 7.50 -8.64 -3.77
N ILE A 325 7.94 -7.41 -3.53
CA ILE A 325 8.63 -6.48 -4.45
C ILE A 325 7.72 -5.86 -5.53
N SER A 326 6.96 -6.66 -6.28
CA SER A 326 6.17 -6.14 -7.39
C SER A 326 4.85 -5.45 -6.96
N GLY A 327 4.55 -5.43 -5.67
CA GLY A 327 3.43 -4.69 -5.10
C GLY A 327 2.15 -5.52 -5.04
N ILE A 328 1.42 -5.60 -6.15
CA ILE A 328 0.12 -6.25 -6.25
C ILE A 328 0.17 -7.29 -7.37
N GLU A 329 -0.37 -8.47 -7.10
CA GLU A 329 -0.70 -9.46 -8.11
C GLU A 329 -2.22 -9.56 -8.24
N GLU A 330 -2.72 -9.42 -9.46
CA GLU A 330 -4.12 -9.70 -9.78
C GLU A 330 -4.29 -11.20 -9.94
N LYS A 331 -5.14 -11.80 -9.09
CA LYS A 331 -5.55 -13.20 -9.18
C LYS A 331 -7.03 -13.27 -9.53
N GLN A 332 -7.36 -14.22 -10.40
CA GLN A 332 -8.73 -14.53 -10.77
C GLN A 332 -9.08 -15.93 -10.27
N ILE A 333 -10.16 -16.03 -9.51
CA ILE A 333 -10.79 -17.31 -9.17
C ILE A 333 -11.96 -17.51 -10.12
N LYS A 334 -11.98 -18.67 -10.78
CA LYS A 334 -13.05 -19.09 -11.68
C LYS A 334 -13.93 -20.09 -10.95
N ILE A 335 -15.24 -19.88 -10.96
CA ILE A 335 -16.23 -20.78 -10.36
C ILE A 335 -17.17 -21.25 -11.47
N ASN A 336 -17.28 -22.55 -11.69
CA ASN A 336 -18.14 -23.11 -12.72
C ASN A 336 -19.61 -22.80 -12.42
N LYS A 337 -20.35 -22.27 -13.40
CA LYS A 337 -21.77 -21.93 -13.24
C LYS A 337 -22.64 -23.14 -12.91
N ASN A 338 -22.23 -24.34 -13.33
CA ASN A 338 -22.96 -25.59 -13.08
C ASN A 338 -23.10 -25.90 -11.58
N LEU A 339 -22.20 -25.38 -10.73
CA LEU A 339 -22.29 -25.55 -9.28
C LEU A 339 -23.51 -24.85 -8.66
N PHE A 340 -24.14 -23.92 -9.39
CA PHE A 340 -25.31 -23.17 -8.93
C PHE A 340 -26.62 -23.65 -9.57
N LEU A 341 -26.64 -24.85 -10.18
CA LEU A 341 -27.81 -25.42 -10.86
C LEU A 341 -28.68 -26.34 -9.96
N SER A 342 -28.63 -26.16 -8.64
CA SER A 342 -29.45 -26.95 -7.69
C SER A 342 -30.57 -26.11 -7.06
N GLU A 343 -31.50 -26.79 -6.39
CA GLU A 343 -32.61 -26.15 -5.67
C GLU A 343 -32.15 -25.28 -4.48
N HIS A 344 -30.90 -25.41 -4.05
CA HIS A 344 -30.32 -24.60 -2.99
C HIS A 344 -29.92 -23.19 -3.45
N PHE A 345 -29.92 -22.92 -4.76
CA PHE A 345 -29.46 -21.65 -5.32
C PHE A 345 -30.55 -21.00 -6.17
N GLN A 346 -30.93 -19.78 -5.79
CA GLN A 346 -31.91 -18.99 -6.53
C GLN A 346 -31.23 -17.80 -7.20
N LYS A 347 -31.21 -17.80 -8.54
CA LYS A 347 -30.80 -16.62 -9.30
C LYS A 347 -31.90 -15.57 -9.21
N VAL A 348 -31.60 -14.43 -8.60
CA VAL A 348 -32.55 -13.32 -8.37
C VAL A 348 -32.28 -12.11 -9.26
N TYR A 349 -31.12 -12.06 -9.92
CA TYR A 349 -30.75 -11.02 -10.86
C TYR A 349 -29.78 -11.54 -11.92
N GLU A 350 -30.00 -11.17 -13.18
CA GLU A 350 -29.07 -11.41 -14.28
C GLU A 350 -29.17 -10.31 -15.33
N LYS A 351 -28.19 -9.43 -15.38
CA LYS A 351 -28.16 -8.34 -16.38
C LYS A 351 -26.75 -7.82 -16.57
N ASN A 352 -26.40 -7.50 -17.82
CA ASN A 352 -25.13 -6.86 -18.19
C ASN A 352 -23.88 -7.59 -17.64
N GLY A 353 -23.89 -8.93 -17.68
CA GLY A 353 -22.80 -9.78 -17.20
C GLY A 353 -22.73 -9.96 -15.68
N TYR A 354 -23.59 -9.30 -14.91
CA TYR A 354 -23.69 -9.48 -13.46
C TYR A 354 -24.83 -10.43 -13.09
N THR A 355 -24.58 -11.26 -12.09
CA THR A 355 -25.55 -12.22 -11.55
C THR A 355 -25.58 -12.13 -10.03
N VAL A 356 -26.79 -12.09 -9.46
CA VAL A 356 -27.00 -12.23 -8.01
C VAL A 356 -27.70 -13.55 -7.74
N ILE A 357 -27.12 -14.35 -6.85
CA ILE A 357 -27.60 -15.67 -6.46
C ILE A 357 -27.80 -15.67 -4.95
N ASN A 358 -29.00 -16.00 -4.50
CA ASN A 358 -29.28 -16.24 -3.09
C ASN A 358 -29.20 -17.72 -2.76
N VAL A 359 -28.74 -18.04 -1.56
CA VAL A 359 -28.75 -19.40 -1.01
C VAL A 359 -30.07 -19.63 -0.30
N LEU A 360 -30.71 -20.75 -0.58
CA LEU A 360 -31.94 -21.18 0.07
C LEU A 360 -31.61 -22.19 1.17
N TRP A 361 -31.93 -21.83 2.41
CA TRP A 361 -31.79 -22.70 3.58
C TRP A 361 -33.03 -23.58 3.71
N LEU A 362 -32.99 -24.76 3.08
CA LEU A 362 -34.01 -25.80 3.19
C LEU A 362 -33.80 -26.69 4.42
#